data_AF-A0A9J6EK94-F1
#
_entry.id   AF-A0A9J6EK94-F1
#
_cell.length_a   1.000
_cell.length_b   1.000
_cell.length_c   1.000
_cell.angle_alpha   90.00
_cell.angle_beta   90.00
_cell.angle_gamma   90.00
#
_symmetry.space_group_name_H-M   'P 1'
#
loop_
_entity.id
_entity.type
_entity.pdbx_description
1 polymer ?
#
loop_
_entity_poly.entity_id
_entity_poly.type
_entity_poly.pdbx_seq_one_letter_code
_entity_poly.pdbx_strand_id
1 'polypeptide(L)'
;MAGSKASSNSLMLASWDPMQYINEQPTPSCLTRVTRDIAEMNADPLPGIFISPEEIDLTRIHAIVVGPQGTPYEGGFFHFFMKCPPNYPVVPPRVRIMTTDAGRVRFNPNLYACGKPPRG
;
A
#
# COMPACT_ATOMS: atom_id res chain seq x y z
N MET A 1 20.62 -32.98 -20.39
CA MET A 1 21.29 -31.92 -19.60
C MET A 1 21.30 -30.65 -20.42
N ALA A 2 20.44 -29.70 -20.08
CA ALA A 2 20.50 -28.34 -20.59
C ALA A 2 20.12 -27.42 -19.43
N GLY A 3 21.14 -26.89 -18.74
CA GLY A 3 20.96 -25.90 -17.69
C GLY A 3 20.69 -24.55 -18.33
N SER A 4 19.49 -24.01 -18.12
CA SER A 4 19.18 -22.64 -18.48
C SER A 4 19.66 -21.73 -17.36
N LYS A 5 20.68 -20.91 -17.66
CA LYS A 5 21.17 -19.84 -16.79
C LYS A 5 20.05 -18.80 -16.63
N ALA A 6 19.42 -18.78 -15.46
CA ALA A 6 18.61 -17.64 -15.05
C ALA A 6 19.55 -16.45 -14.81
N SER A 7 19.32 -15.39 -15.58
CA SER A 7 20.12 -14.17 -15.67
C SER A 7 20.28 -13.46 -14.33
N SER A 8 21.53 -13.20 -13.94
CA SER A 8 21.97 -12.45 -12.76
C SER A 8 21.68 -10.95 -12.85
N ASN A 9 20.40 -10.57 -13.00
CA ASN A 9 19.95 -9.17 -12.86
C ASN A 9 18.85 -8.97 -11.81
N SER A 10 18.68 -9.95 -10.91
CA SER A 10 17.67 -9.94 -9.85
C SER A 10 18.29 -9.61 -8.47
N LEU A 11 19.08 -8.54 -8.39
CA LEU A 11 19.49 -7.96 -7.11
C LEU A 11 19.34 -6.43 -7.21
N MET A 12 18.59 -5.86 -6.25
CA MET A 12 18.48 -4.42 -5.92
C MET A 12 17.39 -3.59 -6.62
N LEU A 13 16.13 -3.98 -6.47
CA LEU A 13 15.03 -3.02 -6.29
C LEU A 13 14.17 -3.55 -5.14
N ALA A 14 14.11 -2.82 -4.03
CA ALA A 14 13.15 -3.12 -2.96
C ALA A 14 11.77 -3.27 -3.60
N SER A 15 11.12 -4.41 -3.41
CA SER A 15 9.84 -4.66 -4.05
C SER A 15 8.83 -3.65 -3.52
N TRP A 16 8.11 -3.02 -4.45
CA TRP A 16 7.09 -2.03 -4.12
C TRP A 16 5.85 -2.69 -3.48
N ASP A 17 5.69 -4.01 -3.67
CA ASP A 17 4.51 -4.77 -3.26
C ASP A 17 4.55 -5.05 -1.74
N PRO A 18 3.65 -4.45 -0.93
CA PRO A 18 3.59 -4.70 0.51
C PRO A 18 3.36 -6.17 0.87
N MET A 19 2.76 -6.97 -0.03
CA MET A 19 2.50 -8.39 0.22
C MET A 19 3.77 -9.22 0.43
N GLN A 20 4.92 -8.76 -0.08
CA GLN A 20 6.20 -9.44 0.10
C GLN A 20 6.82 -9.19 1.49
N TYR A 21 6.29 -8.23 2.24
CA TYR A 21 6.84 -7.77 3.51
C TYR A 21 5.85 -7.93 4.67
N ILE A 22 4.79 -8.72 4.52
CA ILE A 22 3.78 -8.91 5.56
C ILE A 22 4.41 -9.44 6.87
N ASN A 23 5.45 -10.27 6.77
CA ASN A 23 6.12 -10.84 7.94
C ASN A 23 7.26 -9.96 8.49
N GLU A 24 7.50 -8.79 7.90
CA GLU A 24 8.56 -7.87 8.31
C GLU A 24 8.20 -7.19 9.64
N GLN A 25 9.04 -7.41 10.65
CA GLN A 25 8.80 -6.95 12.01
C GLN A 25 9.10 -5.45 12.17
N PRO A 26 8.18 -4.67 12.75
CA PRO A 26 8.39 -3.25 12.93
C PRO A 26 9.37 -2.93 14.07
N THR A 27 10.07 -1.80 13.97
CA THR A 27 10.83 -1.27 15.10
C THR A 27 9.92 -0.59 16.11
N PRO A 28 10.33 -0.44 17.39
CA PRO A 28 9.56 0.32 18.37
C PRO A 28 9.28 1.78 17.97
N SER A 29 10.24 2.41 17.29
CA SER A 29 10.08 3.77 16.76
C SER A 29 9.07 3.83 15.62
N CYS A 30 9.06 2.83 14.74
CA CYS A 30 8.05 2.70 13.69
C CYS A 30 6.65 2.54 14.31
N LEU A 31 6.47 1.63 15.27
CA LEU A 31 5.18 1.44 15.95
C LEU A 31 4.71 2.73 16.62
N THR A 32 5.60 3.43 17.34
CA THR A 32 5.27 4.71 17.98
C THR A 32 4.77 5.74 16.97
N ARG A 33 5.42 5.82 15.80
CA ARG A 33 5.01 6.74 14.73
C ARG A 33 3.69 6.32 14.09
N VAL A 34 3.54 5.05 13.73
CA VAL A 34 2.32 4.52 13.09
C VAL A 34 1.10 4.72 13.99
N THR A 35 1.19 4.40 15.28
CA THR A 35 0.09 4.62 16.23
C THR A 35 -0.30 6.09 16.33
N ARG A 36 0.68 7.01 16.31
CA ARG A 36 0.41 8.45 16.30
C ARG A 36 -0.32 8.87 15.03
N ASP A 37 0.15 8.45 13.86
CA ASP A 37 -0.46 8.81 12.58
C ASP A 37 -1.90 8.29 12.47
N ILE A 38 -2.16 7.07 12.94
CA ILE A 38 -3.52 6.51 13.02
C ILE A 38 -4.40 7.35 13.95
N ALA A 39 -3.89 7.76 15.11
CA ALA A 39 -4.64 8.59 16.04
C ALA A 39 -4.96 9.98 15.46
N GLU A 40 -4.00 10.59 14.74
CA GLU A 40 -4.20 11.86 14.04
C GLU A 40 -5.25 11.73 12.94
N MET A 41 -5.21 10.67 12.12
CA MET A 41 -6.22 10.43 11.08
C MET A 41 -7.62 10.15 11.64
N ASN A 42 -7.72 9.53 12.82
CA ASN A 42 -9.00 9.30 13.48
C ASN A 42 -9.54 10.57 14.14
N ALA A 43 -8.66 11.46 14.60
CA ALA A 43 -9.04 12.74 15.18
C ALA A 43 -9.49 13.75 14.13
N ASP A 44 -8.90 13.71 12.94
CA ASP A 44 -9.23 14.56 11.79
C ASP A 44 -9.46 13.72 10.51
N PRO A 45 -10.64 13.07 10.38
CA PRO A 45 -10.92 12.17 9.27
C PRO A 45 -11.07 12.93 7.95
N LEU A 46 -10.32 12.51 6.94
CA LEU A 46 -10.39 13.09 5.60
C LEU A 46 -11.68 12.66 4.87
N PRO A 47 -12.41 13.59 4.24
CA PRO A 47 -13.63 13.25 3.49
C PRO A 47 -13.37 12.20 2.41
N GLY A 48 -14.15 11.12 2.45
CA GLY A 48 -14.07 10.03 1.47
C GLY A 48 -12.85 9.12 1.62
N ILE A 49 -12.05 9.26 2.69
CA ILE A 49 -10.94 8.35 3.00
C ILE A 49 -11.23 7.68 4.34
N PHE A 50 -11.15 6.36 4.37
CA PHE A 50 -11.34 5.55 5.56
C PHE A 50 -10.13 4.64 5.74
N ILE A 51 -9.62 4.53 6.97
CA ILE A 51 -8.52 3.61 7.30
C ILE A 51 -8.98 2.57 8.32
N SER A 52 -8.38 1.39 8.25
CA SER A 52 -8.59 0.29 9.18
C SER A 52 -7.24 -0.44 9.38
N PRO A 53 -6.50 -0.14 10.46
CA PRO A 53 -5.29 -0.89 10.82
C PRO A 53 -5.65 -2.30 11.29
N GLU A 54 -4.80 -3.29 11.01
CA GLU A 54 -4.98 -4.66 11.52
C GLU A 54 -4.71 -4.71 13.04
N GLU A 55 -5.47 -5.52 13.77
CA GLU A 55 -5.33 -5.67 15.23
C GLU A 55 -4.00 -6.31 15.65
N ILE A 56 -3.47 -7.22 14.81
CA ILE A 56 -2.25 -8.00 15.11
C ILE A 56 -1.00 -7.21 14.75
N ASP A 57 -1.03 -6.49 13.63
CA ASP A 57 0.11 -5.70 13.13
C ASP A 57 -0.40 -4.35 12.64
N LEU A 58 -0.31 -3.34 13.50
CA LEU A 58 -0.74 -1.97 13.21
C LEU A 58 -0.02 -1.34 12.02
N THR A 59 1.11 -1.90 11.58
CA THR A 59 1.82 -1.42 10.38
C THR A 59 1.16 -1.89 9.08
N ARG A 60 0.19 -2.81 9.15
CA ARG A 60 -0.68 -3.20 8.04
C ARG A 60 -1.98 -2.44 8.14
N ILE A 61 -2.29 -1.71 7.07
CA ILE A 61 -3.42 -0.79 7.07
C ILE A 61 -4.23 -1.00 5.79
N HIS A 62 -5.51 -1.24 5.96
CA HIS A 62 -6.49 -1.20 4.88
C HIS A 62 -7.01 0.22 4.76
N ALA A 63 -7.09 0.75 3.55
CA ALA A 63 -7.70 2.04 3.28
C ALA A 63 -8.75 1.94 2.18
N ILE A 64 -9.86 2.65 2.35
CA ILE A 64 -10.89 2.84 1.34
C ILE A 64 -10.88 4.30 0.92
N VAL A 65 -10.77 4.55 -0.38
CA VAL A 65 -10.94 5.88 -0.96
C VAL A 65 -12.19 5.87 -1.82
N VAL A 66 -13.11 6.78 -1.55
CA VAL A 66 -14.32 6.99 -2.34
C VAL A 66 -13.99 7.90 -3.51
N GLY A 67 -14.42 7.51 -4.71
CA GLY A 67 -14.21 8.29 -5.91
C GLY A 67 -14.93 9.65 -5.82
N PRO A 68 -14.22 10.77 -6.04
CA PRO A 68 -14.81 12.11 -5.90
C PRO A 68 -15.91 12.38 -6.94
N GLN A 69 -16.84 13.26 -6.56
CA GLN A 69 -17.88 13.77 -7.46
C GLN A 69 -17.27 14.51 -8.66
N GLY A 70 -17.88 14.35 -9.83
CA GLY A 70 -17.44 14.96 -11.08
C GLY A 70 -16.24 14.25 -11.71
N THR A 71 -15.83 13.08 -11.20
CA THR A 71 -14.79 12.24 -11.80
C THR A 71 -15.38 10.96 -12.38
N PRO A 72 -14.72 10.28 -13.33
CA PRO A 72 -15.14 8.96 -13.81
C PRO A 72 -15.20 7.88 -12.71
N TYR A 73 -14.66 8.17 -11.53
CA TYR A 73 -14.62 7.28 -10.38
C TYR A 73 -15.75 7.55 -9.39
N GLU A 74 -16.56 8.58 -9.60
CA GLU A 74 -17.62 9.00 -8.69
C GLU A 74 -18.45 7.82 -8.17
N GLY A 75 -18.60 7.73 -6.84
CA GLY A 75 -19.33 6.66 -6.18
C GLY A 75 -18.61 5.30 -6.11
N GLY A 76 -17.42 5.18 -6.72
CA GLY A 76 -16.58 3.99 -6.62
C GLY A 76 -15.85 3.88 -5.29
N PHE A 77 -15.57 2.66 -4.85
CA PHE A 77 -14.80 2.37 -3.64
C PHE A 77 -13.48 1.68 -4.01
N PHE A 78 -12.36 2.36 -3.74
CA PHE A 78 -11.03 1.88 -4.07
C PHE A 78 -10.34 1.40 -2.79
N HIS A 79 -10.13 0.09 -2.69
CA HIS A 79 -9.46 -0.54 -1.58
C HIS A 79 -7.96 -0.56 -1.82
N PHE A 80 -7.21 -0.06 -0.85
CA PHE A 80 -5.76 -0.09 -0.78
C PHE A 80 -5.31 -0.90 0.43
N PHE A 81 -4.24 -1.65 0.26
CA PHE A 81 -3.50 -2.29 1.33
C PHE A 81 -2.14 -1.62 1.46
N MET A 82 -1.74 -1.30 2.68
CA MET A 82 -0.50 -0.60 3.00
C MET A 82 0.30 -1.38 4.03
N LYS A 83 1.63 -1.37 3.90
CA LYS A 83 2.58 -1.86 4.91
C LYS A 83 3.62 -0.80 5.20
N CYS A 84 3.67 -0.31 6.44
CA CYS A 84 4.76 0.55 6.89
C CYS A 84 6.04 -0.29 7.09
N PRO A 85 7.18 0.13 6.53
CA PRO A 85 8.46 -0.54 6.76
C PRO A 85 9.01 -0.25 8.18
N PRO A 86 9.97 -1.04 8.68
CA PRO A 86 10.53 -0.88 10.03
C PRO A 86 11.21 0.46 10.28
N ASN A 87 11.63 1.15 9.21
CA ASN A 87 12.24 2.48 9.24
C ASN A 87 11.26 3.61 8.91
N TYR A 88 9.96 3.34 8.86
CA TYR A 88 8.94 4.40 8.81
C TYR A 88 9.14 5.37 10.00
N PRO A 89 9.09 6.70 9.78
CA PRO A 89 8.66 7.42 8.58
C PRO A 89 9.77 7.79 7.59
N VAL A 90 11.02 7.37 7.83
CA VAL A 90 12.16 7.68 6.95
C VAL A 90 11.97 7.11 5.55
N VAL A 91 11.38 5.92 5.46
CA VAL A 91 10.93 5.33 4.20
C VAL A 91 9.40 5.30 4.18
N PRO A 92 8.76 5.68 3.06
CA PRO A 92 7.31 5.71 2.95
C PRO A 92 6.68 4.32 3.06
N PRO A 93 5.38 4.23 3.39
CA PRO A 93 4.65 2.98 3.36
C PRO A 93 4.63 2.39 1.94
N ARG A 94 4.68 1.07 1.87
CA ARG A 94 4.45 0.33 0.62
C ARG A 94 2.94 0.21 0.43
N VAL A 95 2.44 0.51 -0.76
CA VAL A 95 0.99 0.58 -1.04
C VAL A 95 0.66 -0.28 -2.24
N ARG A 96 -0.48 -0.97 -2.17
CA ARG A 96 -1.07 -1.74 -3.26
C ARG A 96 -2.55 -1.44 -3.38
N ILE A 97 -3.03 -1.12 -4.59
CA ILE A 97 -4.46 -1.11 -4.87
C ILE A 97 -4.97 -2.55 -5.05
N MET A 98 -6.03 -2.89 -4.31
CA MET A 98 -6.66 -4.20 -4.29
C MET A 98 -7.84 -4.26 -5.26
N THR A 99 -8.58 -3.15 -5.41
CA THR A 99 -9.64 -3.00 -6.41
C THR A 99 -9.02 -2.91 -7.81
N THR A 100 -8.71 -4.05 -8.43
CA THR A 100 -8.13 -4.14 -9.80
C THR A 100 -8.79 -5.22 -10.67
N ASP A 101 -9.88 -5.84 -10.19
CA ASP A 101 -10.49 -7.03 -10.82
C ASP A 101 -9.45 -8.11 -11.16
N ALA A 102 -8.73 -8.60 -10.14
CA ALA A 102 -7.63 -9.56 -10.30
C ALA A 102 -6.54 -9.11 -11.30
N GLY A 103 -6.31 -7.80 -11.40
CA GLY A 103 -5.32 -7.20 -12.30
C GLY A 103 -5.79 -6.98 -13.74
N ARG A 104 -7.09 -7.04 -14.00
CA ARG A 104 -7.68 -6.79 -15.32
C ARG A 104 -7.99 -5.32 -15.58
N VAL A 105 -8.21 -4.55 -14.52
CA VAL A 105 -8.65 -3.15 -14.64
C VAL A 105 -7.53 -2.20 -14.22
N ARG A 106 -7.11 -1.36 -15.17
CA ARG A 106 -6.29 -0.17 -14.93
C ARG A 106 -7.22 1.03 -14.77
N PHE A 107 -7.43 1.49 -13.54
CA PHE A 107 -8.36 2.58 -13.27
C PHE A 107 -7.80 3.94 -13.73
N ASN A 108 -6.50 4.18 -13.59
CA ASN A 108 -5.86 5.47 -13.90
C ASN A 108 -4.44 5.24 -14.45
N PRO A 109 -3.84 6.17 -15.23
CA PRO A 109 -2.40 6.16 -15.51
C PRO A 109 -1.50 5.82 -14.30
N ASN A 110 -1.87 6.33 -13.11
CA ASN A 110 -1.18 6.12 -11.84
C ASN A 110 -1.73 4.94 -10.99
N LEU A 111 -2.86 4.34 -11.37
CA LEU A 111 -3.41 3.14 -10.72
C LEU A 111 -3.28 1.97 -11.68
N TYR A 112 -2.09 1.38 -11.70
CA TYR A 112 -1.77 0.28 -12.59
C TYR A 112 -2.59 -0.96 -12.23
N ALA A 113 -2.99 -1.73 -13.24
CA ALA A 113 -3.73 -2.97 -13.05
C ALA A 113 -2.97 -3.97 -12.14
N CYS A 114 -1.64 -3.94 -12.16
CA CYS A 114 -0.82 -4.78 -11.28
C CYS A 114 -0.85 -4.39 -9.80
N GLY A 115 -1.53 -3.31 -9.41
CA GLY A 115 -1.62 -2.84 -8.03
C GLY A 115 -0.58 -1.78 -7.65
N LYS A 116 0.37 -1.48 -8.54
CA LYS A 116 1.51 -0.59 -8.26
C LYS A 116 1.10 0.90 -8.28
N PRO A 117 1.46 1.70 -7.28
CA PRO A 117 1.37 3.17 -7.35
C PRO A 117 2.51 3.77 -8.20
N PRO A 118 2.39 5.00 -8.74
CA PRO A 118 3.44 5.61 -9.53
C PRO A 118 4.71 5.77 -8.67
N ARG A 119 5.89 5.63 -9.29
CA ARG A 119 7.15 5.97 -8.59
C ARG A 119 7.21 7.49 -8.46
N GLY A 120 7.19 7.98 -7.23
CA GLY A 120 7.71 9.33 -6.91
C GLY A 120 9.22 9.34 -6.92
#